data_AF-A0A971GBI6-F1
#
_entry.id   AF-A0A971GBI6-F1
#
_cell.length_a   1.000
_cell.length_b   1.000
_cell.length_c   1.000
_cell.angle_alpha   90.00
_cell.angle_beta   90.00
_cell.angle_gamma   90.00
#
_symmetry.space_group_name_H-M   'P 1'
#
loop_
_entity.id
_entity.type
_entity.pdbx_description
1 polymer ?
#
loop_
_entity_poly.entity_id
_entity_poly.type
_entity_poly.pdbx_seq_one_letter_code
_entity_poly.pdbx_strand_id
1 'polypeptide(L)' 'YGDEPFIRLMGSDLPETRFVRATNVCAIGWKVDERTKRVVAISAIDNLVKGAAGQAVQNMNIRFALGETTGLATSVASPL' A
#
# COMPACT_ATOMS: atom_id res chain seq x y z
N TYR A 1 -5.62 0.44 9.95
CA TYR A 1 -5.56 0.18 8.50
C TYR A 1 -6.89 -0.19 7.86
N GLY A 2 -7.94 -0.61 8.60
CA GLY A 2 -9.23 -0.98 7.99
C GLY A 2 -9.87 0.14 7.15
N ASP A 3 -9.69 1.39 7.57
CA ASP A 3 -10.23 2.58 6.89
C ASP A 3 -9.15 3.41 6.17
N GLU A 4 -7.94 2.87 6.03
CA GLU A 4 -6.80 3.63 5.50
C GLU A 4 -6.79 3.56 3.97
N PRO A 5 -6.91 4.71 3.26
CA PRO A 5 -7.25 4.72 1.83
C PRO A 5 -6.16 4.13 0.92
N PHE A 6 -4.93 4.09 1.42
CA PHE A 6 -3.77 3.58 0.71
C PHE A 6 -3.30 2.20 1.18
N ILE A 7 -4.02 1.57 2.13
CA ILE A 7 -3.64 0.25 2.63
C ILE A 7 -4.62 -0.80 2.10
N ARG A 8 -4.07 -1.86 1.52
CA ARG A 8 -4.85 -3.04 1.12
C ARG A 8 -4.45 -4.23 1.98
N LEU A 9 -5.35 -4.66 2.85
CA LEU A 9 -5.19 -5.87 3.65
C LEU A 9 -5.65 -7.07 2.83
N MET A 10 -4.71 -7.96 2.50
CA MET A 10 -4.94 -9.12 1.64
C MET A 10 -5.15 -10.42 2.42
N GLY A 11 -5.06 -10.37 3.75
CA GLY A 11 -5.22 -11.56 4.58
C GLY A 11 -4.15 -12.60 4.25
N SER A 12 -4.60 -13.79 3.85
CA SER A 12 -3.74 -14.89 3.48
C SER A 12 -3.15 -14.79 2.07
N ASP A 13 -3.62 -13.87 1.23
CA ASP A 13 -3.09 -13.71 -0.14
C ASP A 13 -1.75 -12.96 -0.12
N LEU A 14 -0.87 -13.27 -1.07
CA LEU A 14 0.44 -12.63 -1.16
C LEU A 14 0.37 -11.41 -2.09
N PRO A 15 0.94 -10.25 -1.68
CA PRO A 15 0.95 -9.07 -2.53
C PRO A 15 1.97 -9.22 -3.66
N GLU A 16 1.65 -8.65 -4.83
CA GLU A 16 2.56 -8.57 -5.99
C GLU A 16 2.84 -7.12 -6.37
N THR A 17 4.09 -6.81 -6.71
CA THR A 17 4.52 -5.47 -7.10
C THR A 17 3.80 -4.94 -8.34
N ARG A 18 3.39 -5.82 -9.26
CA ARG A 18 2.65 -5.43 -10.47
C ARG A 18 1.32 -4.73 -10.17
N PHE A 19 0.67 -5.08 -9.06
CA PHE A 19 -0.65 -4.57 -8.68
C PHE A 19 -0.60 -3.28 -7.85
N VAL A 20 0.60 -2.78 -7.54
CA VAL A 20 0.82 -1.53 -6.81
C VAL A 20 1.68 -0.53 -7.59
N ARG A 21 2.22 -0.93 -8.74
CA ARG A 21 3.03 -0.08 -9.61
C ARG A 21 2.30 1.21 -9.98
N ALA A 22 2.99 2.33 -9.89
CA ALA A 22 2.49 3.68 -10.15
C ALA A 22 1.28 4.08 -9.28
N THR A 23 1.11 3.45 -8.11
CA THR A 23 0.08 3.80 -7.13
C THR A 23 0.71 4.20 -5.80
N ASN A 24 -0.05 4.91 -4.98
CA ASN A 24 0.35 5.19 -3.60
C ASN A 24 -0.10 4.09 -2.62
N VAL A 25 -0.43 2.89 -3.13
CA VAL A 25 -0.94 1.76 -2.32
C VAL A 25 0.21 0.97 -1.69
N CYS A 26 0.00 0.54 -0.45
CA CYS A 26 0.73 -0.54 0.21
C CYS A 26 -0.20 -1.73 0.41
N ALA A 27 0.08 -2.83 -0.29
CA ALA A 27 -0.65 -4.08 -0.14
C ALA A 27 0.08 -4.97 0.87
N ILE A 28 -0.63 -5.51 1.86
CA ILE A 28 -0.06 -6.28 2.98
C ILE A 28 -0.79 -7.62 3.07
N GLY A 29 -0.04 -8.70 2.97
CA GLY A 29 -0.49 -10.07 3.19
C GLY A 29 0.35 -10.78 4.25
N TRP A 30 -0.19 -11.82 4.87
CA TRP A 30 0.51 -12.56 5.92
C TRP A 30 0.18 -14.04 5.94
N LYS A 31 1.12 -14.83 6.45
CA LYS A 31 0.95 -16.24 6.81
C LYS A 31 1.33 -16.44 8.27
N VAL A 32 0.53 -17.24 8.98
CA VAL A 32 0.78 -17.62 10.37
C VAL A 32 1.13 -19.11 10.39
N ASP A 33 2.32 -19.44 10.88
CA ASP A 33 2.71 -20.81 11.21
C ASP A 33 2.48 -21.02 12.71
N GLU A 34 1.36 -21.64 13.07
CA GLU A 34 0.97 -21.89 14.45
C GLU A 34 1.94 -22.85 15.17
N ARG A 35 2.53 -23.81 14.43
CA ARG A 35 3.46 -24.80 14.99
C ARG A 35 4.72 -24.13 15.53
N THR A 36 5.22 -23.12 14.82
CA THR A 36 6.43 -22.37 15.23
C THR A 36 6.12 -21.04 15.91
N LYS A 37 4.84 -20.67 16.02
CA LYS A 37 4.38 -19.34 16.47
C LYS A 37 5.03 -18.20 15.67
N ARG A 38 5.25 -18.41 14.37
CA ARG A 38 5.89 -17.44 13.48
C ARG A 38 4.87 -16.79 12.55
N VAL A 39 5.00 -15.48 12.38
CA VAL A 39 4.27 -14.74 11.34
C VAL A 39 5.25 -14.34 10.25
N VAL A 40 4.84 -14.52 9.00
CA VAL A 40 5.51 -13.96 7.83
C VAL A 40 4.56 -12.94 7.23
N ALA A 41 4.88 -11.66 7.39
CA ALA A 41 4.16 -10.57 6.75
C ALA A 41 4.98 -10.07 5.55
N ILE A 42 4.30 -9.83 4.43
CA ILE A 42 4.90 -9.32 3.20
C ILE A 42 4.08 -8.10 2.77
N SER A 43 4.78 -7.06 2.32
CA SER A 43 4.17 -5.89 1.71
C SER A 43 4.71 -5.64 0.31
N ALA A 44 3.87 -5.15 -0.60
CA ALA A 44 4.29 -4.62 -1.88
C ALA A 44 3.90 -3.14 -1.99
N ILE A 45 4.83 -2.33 -2.47
CA ILE A 45 4.64 -0.91 -2.81
C ILE A 45 5.34 -0.61 -4.14
N ASP A 46 4.95 0.49 -4.78
CA ASP A 46 5.85 1.17 -5.72
C ASP A 46 6.87 2.00 -4.92
N ASN A 47 8.17 1.78 -5.18
CA ASN A 47 9.24 2.41 -4.41
C ASN A 47 9.43 3.91 -4.74
N LEU A 48 9.02 4.36 -5.93
CA LEU A 48 9.11 5.77 -6.32
C LEU A 48 7.85 6.56 -5.91
N VAL A 49 6.69 5.90 -5.88
CA VAL A 49 5.43 6.52 -5.43
C VAL A 49 5.27 6.35 -3.93
N LYS A 50 4.68 5.26 -3.44
CA LYS A 50 4.44 5.06 -2.00
C LYS A 50 5.73 5.00 -1.17
N GLY A 51 6.82 4.54 -1.75
CA GLY A 51 8.13 4.51 -1.09
C GLY A 51 8.86 5.85 -1.04
N ALA A 52 8.43 6.86 -1.80
CA ALA A 52 9.10 8.16 -1.87
C ALA A 52 8.12 9.31 -2.15
N ALA A 53 7.97 9.73 -3.41
CA ALA A 53 7.32 10.99 -3.77
C ALA A 53 5.82 11.01 -3.42
N GLY A 54 5.13 9.89 -3.59
CA GLY A 54 3.73 9.75 -3.22
C GLY A 54 3.49 9.92 -1.72
N GLN A 55 4.39 9.38 -0.89
CA GLN A 55 4.32 9.58 0.56
C GLN A 55 4.62 11.03 0.96
N ALA A 56 5.54 11.70 0.26
CA ALA A 56 5.81 13.13 0.48
C ALA A 56 4.58 13.99 0.14
N VAL A 57 3.91 13.72 -0.98
CA VAL A 57 2.65 14.39 -1.37
C VAL A 57 1.52 14.06 -0.38
N GLN A 58 1.40 12.82 0.07
CA GLN A 58 0.41 12.44 1.09
C GLN A 58 0.61 13.24 2.39
N ASN A 59 1.85 13.35 2.87
CA ASN A 59 2.20 14.16 4.03
C ASN A 59 1.93 15.65 3.81
N MET A 60 2.23 16.16 2.61
CA MET A 60 1.92 17.53 2.21
C MET A 60 0.41 17.78 2.24
N ASN A 61 -0.40 16.88 1.67
CA ASN A 61 -1.87 17.00 1.68
C ASN A 61 -2.38 17.16 3.11
N ILE A 62 -1.95 16.29 4.03
CA ILE A 62 -2.31 16.38 5.46
C ILE A 62 -1.85 17.73 6.05
N ARG A 63 -0.60 18.13 5.80
CA ARG A 63 -0.02 19.36 6.37
C ARG A 63 -0.77 20.63 5.93
N PHE A 64 -1.32 20.63 4.72
CA PHE A 64 -2.09 21.75 4.16
C PHE A 64 -3.61 21.55 4.23
N ALA A 65 -4.08 20.58 5.04
CA ALA A 65 -5.50 20.27 5.22
C ALA A 65 -6.26 19.96 3.91
N LEU A 66 -5.56 19.40 2.94
CA LEU A 66 -6.15 18.82 1.74
C LEU A 66 -6.61 17.39 2.02
N GLY A 67 -7.42 16.82 1.13
CA GLY A 67 -7.74 15.40 1.17
C GLY A 67 -6.46 14.57 1.03
N GLU A 68 -6.25 13.61 1.91
CA GLU A 68 -5.02 12.80 1.93
C GLU A 68 -4.77 12.11 0.56
N THR A 69 -5.84 11.74 -0.14
CA THR A 69 -5.80 11.09 -1.45
C THR A 69 -5.64 12.04 -2.64
N THR A 70 -5.64 13.35 -2.42
CA THR A 70 -5.56 14.35 -3.49
C THR A 70 -4.29 14.16 -4.33
N GLY A 71 -4.47 13.96 -5.64
CA GLY A 71 -3.36 13.80 -6.59
C GLY A 71 -2.63 12.45 -6.55
N LEU A 72 -3.17 11.45 -5.82
CA LEU A 72 -2.51 10.16 -5.59
C LEU A 72 -3.41 9.00 -6.03
N ALA A 73 -2.89 8.12 -6.90
CA ALA A 73 -3.62 6.99 -7.42
C ALA A 73 -3.77 5.85 -6.38
N THR A 74 -4.97 5.28 -6.27
CA THR A 74 -5.31 4.16 -5.38
C THR A 74 -5.48 2.82 -6.11
N SER A 75 -5.32 2.81 -7.43
CA SER A 75 -5.40 1.61 -8.28
C SER A 75 -4.54 1.77 -9.52
N VAL A 76 -4.07 0.65 -10.07
CA VAL A 76 -3.35 0.62 -11.34
C VAL A 76 -4.33 0.93 -12.47
N ALA A 77 -3.95 1.81 -13.39
CA ALA A 77 -4.83 2.28 -14.47
C ALA A 77 -5.07 1.25 -15.59
N SER A 78 -4.21 0.25 -15.75
CA SER A 78 -4.39 -0.85 -16.70
C SER A 78 -3.88 -2.16 -16.10
N PRO A 79 -4.65 -3.26 -16.15
CA PRO A 79 -4.05 -4.58 -16.08
C PRO A 79 -3.13 -4.71 -17.30
N LEU A 80 -1.95 -5.29 -17.09
CA LEU A 80 -1.15 -5.80 -18.21
C LEU A 80 -1.90 -6.96 -18.87
#